data_AF-A0A8J5L6Z7-F1
#
_entry.id   AF-A0A8J5L6Z7-F1
#
_cell.length_a   1.000
_cell.length_b   1.000
_cell.length_c   1.000
_cell.angle_alpha   90.00
_cell.angle_beta   90.00
_cell.angle_gamma   90.00
#
_symmetry.space_group_name_H-M   'P 1'
#
loop_
_entity.id
_entity.type
_entity.pdbx_description
1 polymer ?
#
loop_
_entity_poly.entity_id
_entity_poly.type
_entity_poly.pdbx_seq_one_letter_code
_entity_poly.pdbx_strand_id
1 'polypeptide(L)'
;MEALASSIRIILSSPPGFMESSPKCLVLRSASRDASSSCLGLKQRQTLKKTSSFNGVLQKADRKNLGFECRCDASETENYVEMKKTSGSSARRKRLAVFVSGGGSNFRSIHEAIKGKLVHGDISVLVTDKPGLHSFHVLTVASMMKKSSSEIVEYISSQLLGEIIAVGIKVGCGGAEYARDNQIPVVVYPHLKSSSDGVSTSDLIAILRKCEVDFILLAGFLKLIPVELVREYPKSIVNIHPSLLPAFGGKGFYGLKVHKANSTCRYSGPTIHFVDENYDTGRTLAQRVVPVLADDSVEDLAARVLEQEHKLYVEVVSALCDDRIVWREDGVPLIRSKENPEKLY
;
A
#
# COMPACT_ATOMS: atom_id res chain seq x y z
N MET A 1 12.67 -52.26 -22.86
CA MET A 1 13.16 -52.41 -21.49
C MET A 1 12.63 -51.22 -20.69
N GLU A 2 11.30 -51.06 -20.62
CA GLU A 2 10.49 -51.61 -19.51
C GLU A 2 11.05 -51.22 -18.14
N ALA A 3 10.48 -50.17 -17.54
CA ALA A 3 10.00 -50.11 -16.16
C ALA A 3 9.86 -48.65 -15.73
N LEU A 4 8.62 -48.15 -15.75
CA LEU A 4 7.97 -47.22 -14.79
C LEU A 4 6.83 -46.46 -15.47
N ALA A 5 5.91 -47.22 -16.06
CA ALA A 5 4.53 -46.79 -16.28
C ALA A 5 3.69 -47.40 -15.16
N SER A 6 3.34 -46.61 -14.15
CA SER A 6 2.22 -46.88 -13.24
C SER A 6 2.01 -45.71 -12.29
N SER A 7 0.76 -45.24 -12.25
CA SER A 7 0.15 -44.42 -11.20
C SER A 7 0.21 -42.89 -11.33
N ILE A 8 -0.49 -42.33 -12.32
CA ILE A 8 -1.31 -41.12 -12.09
C ILE A 8 -2.75 -41.49 -12.45
N ARG A 9 -3.52 -41.93 -11.45
CA ARG A 9 -4.98 -41.95 -11.50
C ARG A 9 -5.45 -40.52 -11.23
N ILE A 10 -6.06 -39.93 -12.25
CA ILE A 10 -6.92 -38.76 -12.10
C ILE A 10 -8.13 -39.20 -11.26
N ILE A 11 -8.29 -38.62 -10.08
CA ILE A 11 -9.57 -38.56 -9.37
C ILE A 11 -9.79 -37.09 -9.00
N LEU A 12 -10.57 -36.41 -9.85
CA LEU A 12 -11.35 -35.25 -9.44
C LEU A 12 -12.53 -35.79 -8.64
N SER A 13 -12.44 -35.76 -7.32
CA SER A 13 -13.58 -36.00 -6.45
C SER A 13 -14.11 -34.65 -5.95
N SER A 14 -15.27 -34.28 -6.50
CA SER A 14 -16.17 -33.23 -5.99
C SER A 14 -16.59 -33.54 -4.55
N PRO A 15 -16.77 -32.55 -3.66
CA PRO A 15 -17.43 -32.78 -2.39
C PRO A 15 -18.95 -32.91 -2.59
N PRO A 16 -19.62 -33.94 -2.01
CA PRO A 16 -21.06 -34.02 -1.93
C PRO A 16 -21.61 -33.34 -0.67
N GLY A 17 -22.81 -32.76 -0.75
CA GLY A 17 -23.65 -32.53 0.43
C GLY A 17 -24.06 -31.08 0.72
N PHE A 18 -24.84 -30.47 -0.17
CA PHE A 18 -25.84 -29.47 0.24
C PHE A 18 -27.10 -30.23 0.67
N MET A 19 -27.48 -30.15 1.95
CA MET A 19 -28.85 -30.47 2.38
C MET A 19 -29.66 -29.19 2.51
N GLU A 20 -30.89 -29.30 2.04
CA GLU A 20 -31.93 -28.30 1.98
C GLU A 20 -32.34 -27.73 3.35
N SER A 21 -32.63 -26.43 3.39
CA SER A 21 -33.91 -25.96 3.93
C SER A 21 -34.19 -24.54 3.44
N SER A 22 -35.22 -24.42 2.59
CA SER A 22 -35.93 -23.17 2.37
C SER A 22 -36.88 -22.89 3.55
N PRO A 23 -37.34 -21.65 3.73
CA PRO A 23 -38.69 -21.42 3.23
C PRO A 23 -38.92 -20.06 2.55
N LYS A 24 -39.65 -20.16 1.44
CA LYS A 24 -40.79 -19.32 1.02
C LYS A 24 -40.52 -17.85 0.70
N CYS A 25 -40.27 -17.65 -0.59
CA CYS A 25 -40.66 -16.46 -1.35
C CYS A 25 -42.17 -16.20 -1.21
N LEU A 26 -42.55 -14.99 -0.81
CA LEU A 26 -43.93 -14.49 -0.91
C LEU A 26 -44.01 -13.60 -2.14
N VAL A 27 -44.65 -14.14 -3.17
CA VAL A 27 -45.05 -13.43 -4.39
C VAL A 27 -46.26 -12.57 -4.06
N LEU A 28 -46.19 -11.27 -4.37
CA LEU A 28 -47.37 -10.50 -4.75
C LEU A 28 -47.06 -9.72 -6.03
N ARG A 29 -47.74 -10.11 -7.11
CA ARG A 29 -47.84 -9.36 -8.36
C ARG A 29 -49.02 -8.39 -8.30
N SER A 30 -48.79 -7.27 -8.99
CA SER A 30 -49.70 -6.42 -9.77
C SER A 30 -50.83 -5.67 -9.05
N ALA A 31 -50.74 -4.34 -9.12
CA ALA A 31 -51.78 -3.54 -9.76
C ALA A 31 -51.12 -2.37 -10.50
N SER A 32 -51.40 -2.30 -11.80
CA SER A 32 -51.15 -1.19 -12.71
C SER A 32 -52.05 0.01 -12.37
N ARG A 33 -51.58 1.22 -12.69
CA ARG A 33 -52.29 2.25 -13.48
C ARG A 33 -51.50 3.55 -13.53
N ASP A 34 -51.16 3.92 -14.75
CA ASP A 34 -51.08 5.26 -15.35
C ASP A 34 -51.27 6.49 -14.46
N ALA A 35 -50.33 7.43 -14.53
CA ALA A 35 -50.63 8.83 -14.82
C ALA A 35 -49.33 9.61 -15.12
N SER A 36 -49.09 9.84 -16.40
CA SER A 36 -48.37 10.98 -16.91
C SER A 36 -49.06 12.29 -16.52
N SER A 37 -48.33 13.27 -15.98
CA SER A 37 -48.62 14.69 -16.27
C SER A 37 -47.47 15.60 -15.85
N SER A 38 -46.85 16.18 -16.86
CA SER A 38 -46.17 17.47 -16.86
C SER A 38 -46.99 18.60 -16.22
N CYS A 39 -46.31 19.56 -15.55
CA CYS A 39 -46.55 21.02 -15.63
C CYS A 39 -45.50 21.73 -14.74
N LEU A 40 -44.51 22.47 -15.26
CA LEU A 40 -44.54 23.84 -15.79
C LEU A 40 -44.90 24.96 -14.78
N GLY A 41 -43.93 25.87 -14.59
CA GLY A 41 -44.12 27.28 -14.20
C GLY A 41 -44.38 27.52 -12.70
N LEU A 42 -43.97 28.60 -12.06
CA LEU A 42 -43.51 29.90 -12.54
C LEU A 42 -42.80 30.64 -11.39
N LYS A 43 -41.94 31.56 -11.82
CA LYS A 43 -41.24 32.58 -11.05
C LYS A 43 -42.18 33.39 -10.15
N GLN A 44 -41.70 33.79 -8.97
CA GLN A 44 -41.81 35.20 -8.58
C GLN A 44 -40.67 35.64 -7.65
N ARG A 45 -39.90 36.62 -8.16
CA ARG A 45 -39.06 37.54 -7.39
C ARG A 45 -39.97 38.49 -6.61
N GLN A 46 -39.67 38.75 -5.35
CA GLN A 46 -39.90 40.07 -4.77
C GLN A 46 -38.63 40.54 -4.05
N THR A 47 -38.09 41.61 -4.59
CA THR A 47 -37.13 42.53 -3.97
C THR A 47 -37.91 43.57 -3.18
N LEU A 48 -37.50 43.87 -1.95
CA LEU A 48 -37.73 45.17 -1.31
C LEU A 48 -36.50 45.56 -0.48
N LYS A 49 -36.13 46.84 -0.62
CA LYS A 49 -34.90 47.49 -0.16
C LYS A 49 -35.09 48.10 1.24
N LYS A 50 -33.97 48.16 1.97
CA LYS A 50 -33.47 49.20 2.92
C LYS A 50 -34.46 49.96 3.81
N THR A 51 -34.19 49.97 5.13
CA THR A 51 -33.74 51.15 5.92
C THR A 51 -33.27 50.72 7.33
N SER A 52 -32.06 51.15 7.74
CA SER A 52 -31.74 52.05 8.87
C SER A 52 -31.56 51.42 10.26
N SER A 53 -30.29 51.44 10.71
CA SER A 53 -29.76 51.76 12.05
C SER A 53 -30.74 51.77 13.23
N PHE A 54 -30.47 50.95 14.27
CA PHE A 54 -30.59 51.38 15.67
C PHE A 54 -29.80 50.41 16.59
N ASN A 55 -28.93 50.97 17.44
CA ASN A 55 -28.26 50.31 18.56
C ASN A 55 -29.26 50.09 19.70
N GLY A 56 -29.15 48.98 20.43
CA GLY A 56 -29.92 48.75 21.66
C GLY A 56 -29.58 47.43 22.35
N VAL A 57 -28.69 47.49 23.34
CA VAL A 57 -28.46 46.46 24.34
C VAL A 57 -29.68 46.38 25.26
N LEU A 58 -30.23 45.18 25.52
CA LEU A 58 -30.86 44.84 26.81
C LEU A 58 -31.20 43.34 26.94
N GLN A 59 -31.23 42.92 28.20
CA GLN A 59 -31.04 41.58 28.74
C GLN A 59 -32.31 40.70 28.84
N LYS A 60 -32.07 39.39 28.88
CA LYS A 60 -32.63 38.33 29.75
C LYS A 60 -34.12 37.93 29.71
N ALA A 61 -34.26 36.60 29.79
CA ALA A 61 -35.14 35.81 30.66
C ALA A 61 -36.35 35.10 30.02
N ASP A 62 -36.19 33.77 29.98
CA ASP A 62 -37.09 32.72 30.47
C ASP A 62 -38.56 32.72 30.06
N ARG A 63 -38.91 31.71 29.26
CA ARG A 63 -40.23 31.08 29.27
C ARG A 63 -40.12 29.56 29.30
N LYS A 64 -40.20 29.05 30.52
CA LYS A 64 -41.01 27.90 30.99
C LYS A 64 -41.46 26.91 29.91
N ASN A 65 -40.81 25.74 29.89
CA ASN A 65 -41.38 24.51 29.31
C ASN A 65 -42.35 23.90 30.31
N LEU A 66 -43.56 23.58 29.83
CA LEU A 66 -44.56 22.80 30.55
C LEU A 66 -44.05 21.36 30.70
N GLY A 67 -44.12 20.87 31.93
CA GLY A 67 -43.90 19.48 32.28
C GLY A 67 -45.09 18.61 31.86
N PHE A 68 -44.76 17.42 31.36
CA PHE A 68 -45.53 16.22 31.56
C PHE A 68 -44.57 15.18 32.16
N GLU A 69 -44.76 14.87 33.44
CA GLU A 69 -44.13 13.73 34.08
C GLU A 69 -44.88 12.45 33.69
N CYS A 70 -44.12 11.39 33.39
CA CYS A 70 -44.57 10.03 33.63
C CYS A 70 -43.47 9.30 34.41
N ARG A 71 -43.82 8.89 35.63
CA ARG A 71 -43.02 8.04 36.52
C ARG A 71 -43.32 6.58 36.20
N CYS A 72 -42.27 5.81 35.94
CA CYS A 72 -42.22 4.40 36.33
C CYS A 72 -40.76 3.92 36.42
N ASP A 73 -40.39 3.69 37.68
CA ASP A 73 -39.43 2.77 38.29
C ASP A 73 -38.01 2.53 37.73
N ALA A 74 -37.09 2.74 38.66
CA ALA A 74 -35.68 2.42 38.61
C ALA A 74 -35.43 0.94 38.92
N SER A 75 -34.66 0.27 38.07
CA SER A 75 -33.47 -0.49 38.47
C SER A 75 -32.96 -1.28 37.27
N GLU A 76 -31.82 -0.84 36.72
CA GLU A 76 -30.69 -1.70 36.33
C GLU A 76 -29.59 -0.80 35.77
N THR A 77 -28.65 -0.49 36.66
CA THR A 77 -27.37 0.14 36.33
C THR A 77 -26.53 -0.85 35.54
N GLU A 78 -26.55 -0.75 34.22
CA GLU A 78 -25.44 -1.21 33.39
C GLU A 78 -24.60 0.01 32.99
N ASN A 79 -23.39 0.06 33.52
CA ASN A 79 -22.36 1.02 33.14
C ASN A 79 -21.93 0.76 31.69
N TYR A 80 -22.71 1.25 30.74
CA TYR A 80 -22.22 1.47 29.39
C TYR A 80 -21.45 2.78 29.40
N VAL A 81 -20.11 2.67 29.44
CA VAL A 81 -19.22 3.79 29.12
C VAL A 81 -19.62 4.27 27.73
N GLU A 82 -20.23 5.46 27.68
CA GLU A 82 -20.55 6.16 26.46
C GLU A 82 -19.23 6.45 25.74
N MET A 83 -18.81 5.54 24.87
CA MET A 83 -17.73 5.78 23.93
C MET A 83 -18.21 6.94 23.06
N LYS A 84 -17.72 8.15 23.40
CA LYS A 84 -17.84 9.33 22.56
C LYS A 84 -17.49 8.90 21.15
N LYS A 85 -18.50 8.83 20.27
CA LYS A 85 -18.29 8.81 18.83
C LYS A 85 -17.53 10.09 18.54
N THR A 86 -16.21 9.99 18.42
CA THR A 86 -15.41 11.05 17.81
C THR A 86 -15.97 11.18 16.42
N SER A 87 -16.69 12.29 16.21
CA SER A 87 -17.24 12.71 14.93
C SER A 87 -16.19 12.47 13.85
N GLY A 88 -16.44 11.47 13.01
CA GLY A 88 -15.52 11.04 11.97
C GLY A 88 -15.30 12.18 10.99
N SER A 89 -14.23 12.94 11.21
CA SER A 89 -13.53 13.57 10.10
C SER A 89 -13.15 12.41 9.18
N SER A 90 -13.81 12.30 8.03
CA SER A 90 -13.39 11.40 6.96
C SER A 90 -12.08 11.94 6.39
N ALA A 91 -11.00 11.81 7.17
CA ALA A 91 -9.67 12.18 6.77
C ALA A 91 -9.36 11.47 5.45
N ARG A 92 -8.89 12.22 4.45
CA ARG A 92 -8.58 11.63 3.15
C ARG A 92 -7.56 10.52 3.35
N ARG A 93 -7.71 9.43 2.59
CA ARG A 93 -6.72 8.35 2.55
C ARG A 93 -5.39 8.92 2.06
N LYS A 94 -4.29 8.53 2.70
CA LYS A 94 -2.96 8.97 2.25
C LYS A 94 -2.61 8.30 0.93
N ARG A 95 -1.95 9.03 0.05
CA ARG A 95 -1.51 8.61 -1.28
C ARG A 95 -0.04 8.23 -1.21
N LEU A 96 0.28 6.98 -1.54
CA LEU A 96 1.62 6.42 -1.39
C LEU A 96 2.28 6.22 -2.75
N ALA A 97 3.56 6.56 -2.87
CA ALA A 97 4.40 6.12 -3.98
C ALA A 97 5.36 5.05 -3.48
N VAL A 98 5.55 3.97 -4.24
CA VAL A 98 6.45 2.87 -3.84
C VAL A 98 7.56 2.72 -4.86
N PHE A 99 8.82 2.75 -4.40
CA PHE A 99 10.01 2.69 -5.24
C PHE A 99 10.66 1.31 -5.10
N VAL A 100 10.92 0.64 -6.22
CA VAL A 100 11.45 -0.74 -6.25
C VAL A 100 12.49 -0.97 -7.34
N SER A 101 13.50 -1.79 -7.05
CA SER A 101 14.50 -2.23 -8.04
C SER A 101 14.50 -3.75 -8.31
N GLY A 102 13.61 -4.52 -7.68
CA GLY A 102 13.66 -5.98 -7.66
C GLY A 102 12.30 -6.67 -7.66
N GLY A 103 12.20 -7.81 -6.98
CA GLY A 103 10.97 -8.61 -6.89
C GLY A 103 9.81 -7.93 -6.15
N GLY A 104 10.10 -6.94 -5.30
CA GLY A 104 9.08 -6.11 -4.65
C GLY A 104 8.27 -6.82 -3.57
N SER A 105 8.84 -7.76 -2.82
CA SER A 105 8.11 -8.47 -1.73
C SER A 105 7.62 -7.52 -0.63
N ASN A 106 8.43 -6.54 -0.22
CA ASN A 106 8.01 -5.46 0.68
C ASN A 106 6.81 -4.68 0.10
N PHE A 107 6.87 -4.27 -1.17
CA PHE A 107 5.75 -3.62 -1.86
C PHE A 107 4.48 -4.48 -1.86
N ARG A 108 4.59 -5.78 -2.16
CA ARG A 108 3.46 -6.72 -2.13
C ARG A 108 2.83 -6.80 -0.74
N SER A 109 3.64 -6.92 0.31
CA SER A 109 3.14 -6.97 1.69
C SER A 109 2.34 -5.72 2.09
N ILE A 110 2.83 -4.53 1.69
CA ILE A 110 2.12 -3.26 1.92
C ILE A 110 0.81 -3.21 1.13
N HIS A 111 0.83 -3.61 -0.14
CA HIS A 111 -0.35 -3.59 -0.99
C HIS A 111 -1.43 -4.58 -0.51
N GLU A 112 -1.03 -5.77 -0.07
CA GLU A 112 -1.94 -6.75 0.55
C GLU A 112 -2.53 -6.24 1.86
N ALA A 113 -1.73 -5.56 2.70
CA ALA A 113 -2.22 -4.93 3.91
C ALA A 113 -3.23 -3.80 3.63
N ILE A 114 -3.05 -3.04 2.54
CA ILE A 114 -4.02 -2.05 2.07
C ILE A 114 -5.33 -2.73 1.65
N LYS A 115 -5.25 -3.79 0.83
CA LYS A 115 -6.44 -4.58 0.42
C LYS A 115 -7.16 -5.19 1.61
N GLY A 116 -6.41 -5.67 2.60
CA GLY A 116 -6.90 -6.21 3.86
C GLY A 116 -7.38 -5.17 4.86
N LYS A 117 -7.34 -3.87 4.51
CA LYS A 117 -7.74 -2.74 5.37
C LYS A 117 -6.92 -2.60 6.66
N LEU A 118 -5.74 -3.19 6.73
CA LEU A 118 -4.77 -2.98 7.81
C LEU A 118 -4.07 -1.61 7.67
N VAL A 119 -3.88 -1.16 6.43
CA VAL A 119 -3.30 0.15 6.10
C VAL A 119 -4.36 1.05 5.45
N HIS A 120 -4.56 2.23 6.02
CA HIS A 120 -5.56 3.20 5.58
C HIS A 120 -4.99 4.20 4.55
N GLY A 121 -4.40 3.70 3.47
CA GLY A 121 -3.83 4.50 2.39
C GLY A 121 -3.91 3.79 1.04
N ASP A 122 -3.58 4.50 -0.05
CA ASP A 122 -3.68 4.00 -1.43
C ASP A 122 -2.38 4.17 -2.18
N ILE A 123 -1.91 3.11 -2.84
CA ILE A 123 -0.72 3.17 -3.70
C ILE A 123 -1.11 3.82 -5.02
N SER A 124 -0.56 5.01 -5.26
CA SER A 124 -0.94 5.87 -6.39
C SER A 124 -0.04 5.66 -7.60
N VAL A 125 1.21 5.27 -7.37
CA VAL A 125 2.21 5.03 -8.41
C VAL A 125 3.32 4.15 -7.86
N LEU A 126 3.84 3.26 -8.71
CA LEU A 126 5.07 2.52 -8.49
C LEU A 126 6.18 3.14 -9.35
N VAL A 127 7.35 3.35 -8.76
CA VAL A 127 8.54 3.85 -9.46
C VAL A 127 9.61 2.76 -9.48
N THR A 128 10.27 2.56 -10.62
CA THR A 128 11.34 1.56 -10.74
C THR A 128 12.49 2.04 -11.62
N ASP A 129 13.72 1.64 -11.30
CA ASP A 129 14.91 1.90 -12.12
C ASP A 129 15.15 0.85 -13.20
N LYS A 130 14.29 -0.16 -13.27
CA LYS A 130 14.35 -1.20 -14.28
C LYS A 130 13.22 -0.98 -15.27
N PRO A 131 13.51 -0.60 -16.53
CA PRO A 131 12.50 -0.68 -17.57
C PRO A 131 12.09 -2.15 -17.64
N GLY A 132 10.84 -2.44 -17.22
CA GLY A 132 10.32 -3.80 -17.32
C GLY A 132 10.42 -4.27 -18.77
N LEU A 133 10.38 -5.59 -18.99
CA LEU A 133 10.01 -6.09 -20.30
C LEU A 133 8.60 -5.53 -20.56
N HIS A 134 8.51 -4.42 -21.30
CA HIS A 134 7.30 -4.18 -22.05
C HIS A 134 7.09 -5.47 -22.86
N SER A 135 5.86 -5.93 -22.96
CA SER A 135 5.41 -7.14 -23.66
C SER A 135 5.82 -7.20 -25.16
N PHE A 136 6.69 -6.29 -25.60
CA PHE A 136 7.29 -6.17 -26.91
C PHE A 136 8.12 -7.38 -27.34
N HIS A 137 8.80 -8.11 -26.45
CA HIS A 137 9.66 -9.22 -26.93
C HIS A 137 8.87 -10.41 -27.49
N VAL A 138 7.70 -10.73 -26.91
CA VAL A 138 6.82 -11.78 -27.49
C VAL A 138 6.26 -11.31 -28.83
N LEU A 139 5.90 -10.03 -28.96
CA LEU A 139 5.40 -9.46 -30.21
C LEU A 139 6.48 -9.37 -31.30
N THR A 140 7.73 -9.08 -30.97
CA THR A 140 8.84 -9.07 -31.94
C THR A 140 9.15 -10.48 -32.43
N VAL A 141 9.21 -11.47 -31.53
CA VAL A 141 9.36 -12.89 -31.91
C VAL A 141 8.14 -13.37 -32.70
N ALA A 142 6.92 -12.92 -32.35
CA ALA A 142 5.69 -13.22 -33.06
C ALA A 142 5.65 -12.64 -34.47
N SER A 143 6.10 -11.41 -34.62
CA SER A 143 6.21 -10.74 -35.91
C SER A 143 7.28 -11.39 -36.79
N MET A 144 8.39 -11.85 -36.20
CA MET A 144 9.44 -12.56 -36.92
C MET A 144 9.02 -13.97 -37.33
N MET A 145 8.26 -14.68 -36.49
CA MET A 145 7.78 -16.05 -36.76
C MET A 145 6.42 -16.11 -37.46
N LYS A 146 5.75 -14.96 -37.64
CA LYS A 146 4.37 -14.84 -38.16
C LYS A 146 3.36 -15.75 -37.44
N LYS A 147 3.54 -15.92 -36.14
CA LYS A 147 2.68 -16.75 -35.28
C LYS A 147 2.00 -15.89 -34.23
N SER A 148 0.82 -16.29 -33.77
CA SER A 148 0.15 -15.66 -32.63
C SER A 148 0.95 -15.88 -31.33
N SER A 149 0.72 -15.03 -30.33
CA SER A 149 1.44 -15.10 -29.04
C SER A 149 1.24 -16.44 -28.32
N SER A 150 0.08 -17.08 -28.47
CA SER A 150 -0.22 -18.42 -27.93
C SER A 150 0.58 -19.52 -28.62
N GLU A 151 0.71 -19.47 -29.95
CA GLU A 151 1.44 -20.47 -30.73
C GLU A 151 2.95 -20.44 -30.46
N ILE A 152 3.50 -19.29 -30.05
CA ILE A 152 4.93 -19.16 -29.72
C ILE A 152 5.23 -19.74 -28.35
N VAL A 153 4.35 -19.51 -27.38
CA VAL A 153 4.47 -20.11 -26.04
C VAL A 153 4.38 -21.63 -26.14
N GLU A 154 3.46 -22.14 -26.97
CA GLU A 154 3.33 -23.57 -27.25
C GLU A 154 4.52 -24.13 -28.04
N TYR A 155 5.01 -23.40 -29.05
CA TYR A 155 6.19 -23.78 -29.83
C TYR A 155 7.46 -23.87 -28.98
N ILE A 156 7.71 -22.86 -28.13
CA ILE A 156 8.84 -22.86 -27.18
C ILE A 156 8.70 -24.00 -26.17
N SER A 157 7.48 -24.29 -25.70
CA SER A 157 7.22 -25.40 -24.78
C SER A 157 7.39 -26.78 -25.43
N SER A 158 7.09 -26.91 -26.72
CA SER A 158 7.18 -28.17 -27.50
C SER A 158 8.59 -28.53 -27.99
N GLN A 159 9.51 -27.56 -28.08
CA GLN A 159 10.88 -27.76 -28.60
C GLN A 159 11.93 -28.01 -27.50
N LEU A 160 11.55 -27.96 -26.22
CA LEU A 160 12.44 -28.21 -25.08
C LEU A 160 12.49 -29.70 -24.68
N LEU A 161 12.93 -30.55 -25.62
CA LEU A 161 13.47 -31.87 -25.30
C LEU A 161 14.92 -31.93 -25.79
N GLY A 162 15.82 -31.36 -24.98
CA GLY A 162 17.27 -31.41 -25.19
C GLY A 162 17.86 -30.08 -25.68
N GLU A 163 18.91 -29.65 -24.99
CA GLU A 163 19.79 -28.50 -25.27
C GLU A 163 19.24 -27.09 -24.95
N ILE A 164 19.78 -26.54 -23.86
CA ILE A 164 19.54 -25.20 -23.34
C ILE A 164 20.20 -24.18 -24.28
N ILE A 165 19.43 -23.59 -25.20
CA ILE A 165 19.76 -22.28 -25.75
C ILE A 165 19.25 -21.25 -24.72
N ALA A 166 20.18 -20.64 -23.99
CA ALA A 166 19.86 -19.56 -23.06
C ALA A 166 19.32 -18.34 -23.84
N VAL A 167 18.01 -18.31 -24.10
CA VAL A 167 17.32 -17.05 -24.37
C VAL A 167 17.40 -16.28 -23.06
N GLY A 168 18.31 -15.31 -22.99
CA GLY A 168 18.43 -14.41 -21.86
C GLY A 168 17.15 -13.60 -21.71
N ILE A 169 16.14 -14.16 -21.04
CA ILE A 169 15.01 -13.40 -20.53
C ILE A 169 15.63 -12.50 -19.46
N LYS A 170 15.85 -11.23 -19.83
CA LYS A 170 16.21 -10.20 -18.87
C LYS A 170 15.05 -10.10 -17.89
N VAL A 171 15.17 -10.80 -16.77
CA VAL A 171 14.12 -10.89 -15.75
C VAL A 171 13.68 -9.47 -15.41
N GLY A 172 12.43 -9.16 -15.69
CA GLY A 172 11.83 -7.85 -15.43
C GLY A 172 11.85 -7.51 -13.94
N CYS A 173 11.45 -6.30 -13.58
CA CYS A 173 11.19 -5.97 -12.19
C CYS A 173 9.87 -6.64 -11.77
N GLY A 174 9.93 -7.71 -10.98
CA GLY A 174 8.74 -8.42 -10.48
C GLY A 174 7.80 -7.54 -9.63
N GLY A 175 8.29 -6.44 -9.07
CA GLY A 175 7.45 -5.40 -8.47
C GLY A 175 6.66 -4.60 -9.50
N ALA A 176 7.29 -4.23 -10.63
CA ALA A 176 6.62 -3.52 -11.73
C ALA A 176 5.59 -4.39 -12.46
N GLU A 177 5.85 -5.68 -12.62
CA GLU A 177 4.87 -6.65 -13.16
C GLU A 177 3.65 -6.72 -12.24
N TYR A 178 3.85 -6.97 -10.95
CA TYR A 178 2.76 -7.02 -9.96
C TYR A 178 1.94 -5.73 -9.92
N ALA A 179 2.58 -4.56 -10.01
CA ALA A 179 1.88 -3.28 -10.05
C ALA A 179 0.94 -3.18 -11.26
N ARG A 180 1.40 -3.56 -12.46
CA ARG A 180 0.58 -3.56 -13.67
C ARG A 180 -0.61 -4.51 -13.57
N ASP A 181 -0.38 -5.73 -13.07
CA ASP A 181 -1.45 -6.73 -12.87
C ASP A 181 -2.54 -6.22 -11.91
N ASN A 182 -2.18 -5.30 -11.02
CA ASN A 182 -3.07 -4.66 -10.06
C ASN A 182 -3.48 -3.24 -10.46
N GLN A 183 -3.26 -2.84 -11.72
CA GLN A 183 -3.66 -1.54 -12.27
C GLN A 183 -3.05 -0.33 -11.54
N ILE A 184 -1.88 -0.50 -10.92
CA ILE A 184 -1.09 0.57 -10.33
C ILE A 184 -0.19 1.17 -11.42
N PRO A 185 -0.25 2.49 -11.68
CA PRO A 185 0.62 3.15 -12.65
C PRO A 185 2.10 2.90 -12.34
N VAL A 186 2.90 2.61 -13.38
CA VAL A 186 4.34 2.38 -13.26
C VAL A 186 5.12 3.47 -13.98
N VAL A 187 6.09 4.06 -13.29
CA VAL A 187 7.03 5.05 -13.83
C VAL A 187 8.44 4.47 -13.79
N VAL A 188 9.19 4.63 -14.87
CA VAL A 188 10.61 4.26 -14.90
C VAL A 188 11.45 5.48 -14.53
N TYR A 189 12.33 5.35 -13.55
CA TYR A 189 13.23 6.40 -13.08
C TYR A 189 14.53 5.81 -12.51
N PRO A 190 15.72 6.34 -12.85
CA PRO A 190 15.95 7.56 -13.62
C PRO A 190 15.97 7.32 -15.14
N HIS A 191 15.98 8.41 -15.91
CA HIS A 191 16.40 8.39 -17.31
C HIS A 191 17.84 7.85 -17.42
N LEU A 192 18.02 6.71 -18.07
CA LEU A 192 19.34 6.12 -18.32
C LEU A 192 19.77 6.44 -19.75
N LYS A 193 21.03 6.80 -19.95
CA LYS A 193 21.59 7.05 -21.31
C LYS A 193 21.39 5.86 -22.27
N SER A 194 21.23 4.66 -21.73
CA SER A 194 21.03 3.41 -22.46
C SER A 194 19.55 3.05 -22.72
N SER A 195 18.58 3.79 -22.17
CA SER A 195 17.15 3.51 -22.35
C SER A 195 16.33 4.80 -22.24
N SER A 196 15.59 5.13 -23.30
CA SER A 196 14.74 6.32 -23.38
C SER A 196 13.52 6.31 -22.44
N ASP A 197 13.23 5.18 -21.80
CA ASP A 197 11.96 4.97 -21.07
C ASP A 197 11.90 5.67 -19.71
N GLY A 198 13.04 6.09 -19.16
CA GLY A 198 13.09 6.71 -17.83
C GLY A 198 12.79 8.21 -17.85
N VAL A 199 12.24 8.73 -16.75
CA VAL A 199 11.94 10.17 -16.59
C VAL A 199 13.07 10.93 -15.88
N SER A 200 13.13 12.25 -16.08
CA SER A 200 14.03 13.12 -15.33
C SER A 200 13.58 13.30 -13.87
N THR A 201 14.44 13.82 -12.99
CA THR A 201 14.06 14.12 -11.59
C THR A 201 12.93 15.15 -11.52
N SER A 202 12.96 16.20 -12.37
CA SER A 202 11.90 17.21 -12.40
C SER A 202 10.56 16.63 -12.86
N ASP A 203 10.58 15.73 -13.85
CA ASP A 203 9.36 15.07 -14.32
C ASP A 203 8.81 14.09 -13.26
N LEU A 204 9.69 13.36 -12.58
CA LEU A 204 9.30 12.50 -11.46
C LEU A 204 8.58 13.31 -10.38
N ILE A 205 9.15 14.45 -9.96
CA ILE A 205 8.52 15.34 -8.97
C ILE A 205 7.14 15.82 -9.48
N ALA A 206 7.04 16.22 -10.75
CA ALA A 206 5.77 16.65 -11.33
C ALA A 206 4.71 15.53 -11.34
N ILE A 207 5.12 14.29 -11.65
CA ILE A 207 4.24 13.13 -11.60
C ILE A 207 3.78 12.85 -10.16
N LEU A 208 4.69 12.82 -9.19
CA LEU A 208 4.37 12.54 -7.79
C LEU A 208 3.42 13.60 -7.20
N ARG A 209 3.62 14.88 -7.55
CA ARG A 209 2.70 15.97 -7.20
C ARG A 209 1.33 15.78 -7.83
N LYS A 210 1.25 15.43 -9.11
CA LYS A 210 -0.01 15.17 -9.81
C LYS A 210 -0.76 13.96 -9.23
N CYS A 211 -0.03 12.98 -8.71
CA CYS A 211 -0.58 11.83 -7.99
C CYS A 211 -0.99 12.15 -6.53
N GLU A 212 -0.75 13.39 -6.07
CA GLU A 212 -0.99 13.88 -4.72
C GLU A 212 -0.31 13.04 -3.64
N VAL A 213 0.90 12.53 -3.94
CA VAL A 213 1.65 11.64 -3.03
C VAL A 213 1.95 12.34 -1.71
N ASP A 214 1.65 11.67 -0.59
CA ASP A 214 1.98 12.09 0.77
C ASP A 214 3.31 11.50 1.25
N PHE A 215 3.52 10.21 0.95
CA PHE A 215 4.68 9.45 1.39
C PHE A 215 5.28 8.63 0.26
N ILE A 216 6.61 8.62 0.21
CA ILE A 216 7.42 7.80 -0.68
C ILE A 216 8.03 6.66 0.12
N LEU A 217 7.77 5.43 -0.29
CA LEU A 217 8.22 4.20 0.37
C LEU A 217 9.31 3.55 -0.49
N LEU A 218 10.55 3.59 -0.04
CA LEU A 218 11.64 2.86 -0.69
C LEU A 218 11.61 1.41 -0.22
N ALA A 219 11.24 0.50 -1.12
CA ALA A 219 11.03 -0.92 -0.84
C ALA A 219 12.05 -1.75 -1.62
N GLY A 220 13.33 -1.58 -1.30
CA GLY A 220 14.44 -2.16 -2.05
C GLY A 220 14.77 -1.39 -3.33
N PHE A 221 14.73 -0.06 -3.27
CA PHE A 221 15.18 0.82 -4.35
C PHE A 221 16.69 1.07 -4.23
N LEU A 222 17.45 0.81 -5.29
CA LEU A 222 18.91 0.74 -5.22
C LEU A 222 19.63 2.00 -5.76
N LYS A 223 18.90 3.06 -6.08
CA LYS A 223 19.47 4.34 -6.52
C LYS A 223 19.39 5.36 -5.41
N LEU A 224 20.42 6.22 -5.33
CA LEU A 224 20.40 7.37 -4.44
C LEU A 224 19.21 8.26 -4.82
N ILE A 225 18.47 8.70 -3.81
CA ILE A 225 17.39 9.66 -4.01
C ILE A 225 18.01 11.04 -4.28
N PRO A 226 17.63 11.74 -5.35
CA PRO A 226 18.15 13.07 -5.64
C PRO A 226 17.74 14.06 -4.56
N VAL A 227 18.65 14.98 -4.24
CA VAL A 227 18.47 16.00 -3.19
C VAL A 227 17.21 16.84 -3.43
N GLU A 228 16.89 17.12 -4.68
CA GLU A 228 15.68 17.85 -5.08
C GLU A 228 14.40 17.11 -4.64
N LEU A 229 14.38 15.78 -4.72
CA LEU A 229 13.23 14.98 -4.27
C LEU A 229 13.15 14.92 -2.74
N VAL A 230 14.29 14.80 -2.06
CA VAL A 230 14.36 14.83 -0.58
C VAL A 230 13.82 16.17 -0.04
N ARG A 231 14.20 17.29 -0.69
CA ARG A 231 13.73 18.64 -0.31
C ARG A 231 12.26 18.87 -0.62
N GLU A 232 11.74 18.24 -1.67
CA GLU A 232 10.31 18.30 -2.03
C GLU A 232 9.43 17.50 -1.05
N TYR A 233 9.94 16.39 -0.53
CA TYR A 233 9.23 15.49 0.39
C TYR A 233 9.90 15.44 1.78
N PRO A 234 10.00 16.58 2.49
CA PRO A 234 10.69 16.63 3.77
C PRO A 234 9.95 15.76 4.79
N LYS A 235 10.66 14.82 5.43
CA LYS A 235 10.08 13.85 6.38
C LYS A 235 8.93 13.02 5.79
N SER A 236 8.91 12.86 4.47
CA SER A 236 7.88 12.09 3.75
C SER A 236 8.45 10.94 2.93
N ILE A 237 9.76 10.68 3.02
CA ILE A 237 10.40 9.54 2.37
C ILE A 237 10.92 8.61 3.46
N VAL A 238 10.51 7.34 3.44
CA VAL A 238 11.04 6.30 4.32
C VAL A 238 11.67 5.18 3.52
N ASN A 239 12.74 4.61 4.07
CA ASN A 239 13.42 3.45 3.51
C ASN A 239 13.44 2.33 4.53
N ILE A 240 13.36 1.09 4.04
CA ILE A 240 13.68 -0.09 4.82
C ILE A 240 15.05 -0.61 4.44
N HIS A 241 15.92 -0.73 5.43
CA HIS A 241 17.27 -1.23 5.27
C HIS A 241 17.46 -2.54 6.06
N PRO A 242 18.01 -3.61 5.44
CA PRO A 242 18.13 -4.95 6.04
C PRO A 242 19.28 -5.10 7.05
N SER A 243 19.52 -4.10 7.88
CA SER A 243 20.41 -4.17 9.04
C SER A 243 19.97 -3.22 10.16
N LEU A 244 20.48 -3.46 11.37
CA LEU A 244 20.30 -2.57 12.52
C LEU A 244 21.21 -1.34 12.37
N LEU A 245 20.72 -0.30 11.70
CA LEU A 245 21.46 0.95 11.50
C LEU A 245 21.89 1.56 12.86
N PRO A 246 23.08 2.19 12.93
CA PRO A 246 23.96 2.56 11.81
C PRO A 246 24.86 1.42 11.29
N ALA A 247 24.81 0.22 11.88
CA ALA A 247 25.66 -0.88 11.44
C ALA A 247 25.29 -1.35 10.03
N PHE A 248 26.29 -1.54 9.18
CA PHE A 248 26.14 -2.04 7.80
C PHE A 248 25.14 -1.23 6.94
N GLY A 249 25.02 0.07 7.21
CA GLY A 249 24.36 1.04 6.34
C GLY A 249 25.30 1.61 5.30
N GLY A 250 24.74 2.31 4.31
CA GLY A 250 25.50 3.05 3.33
C GLY A 250 25.72 2.31 2.01
N LYS A 251 26.44 2.97 1.10
CA LYS A 251 26.65 2.49 -0.26
C LYS A 251 27.32 1.11 -0.27
N GLY A 252 26.65 0.12 -0.88
CA GLY A 252 27.18 -1.23 -1.10
C GLY A 252 26.59 -2.30 -0.19
N PHE A 253 25.85 -1.92 0.85
CA PHE A 253 25.15 -2.84 1.74
C PHE A 253 23.71 -3.09 1.30
N TYR A 254 23.54 -3.93 0.28
CA TYR A 254 22.21 -4.34 -0.22
C TYR A 254 22.23 -5.79 -0.68
N GLY A 255 21.05 -6.42 -0.79
CA GLY A 255 20.92 -7.83 -1.16
C GLY A 255 21.71 -8.74 -0.21
N LEU A 256 22.30 -9.83 -0.71
CA LEU A 256 23.06 -10.75 0.14
C LEU A 256 24.32 -10.15 0.79
N LYS A 257 24.84 -9.01 0.29
CA LYS A 257 26.06 -8.39 0.81
C LYS A 257 25.89 -7.95 2.28
N VAL A 258 24.73 -7.39 2.61
CA VAL A 258 24.43 -6.93 3.98
C VAL A 258 24.26 -8.10 4.94
N HIS A 259 23.63 -9.19 4.51
CA HIS A 259 23.44 -10.39 5.32
C HIS A 259 24.77 -11.13 5.53
N LYS A 260 25.64 -11.17 4.52
CA LYS A 260 27.00 -11.71 4.66
C LYS A 260 27.85 -10.91 5.65
N ALA A 261 27.65 -9.59 5.73
CA ALA A 261 28.34 -8.78 6.74
C ALA A 261 27.77 -9.04 8.15
N ASN A 262 26.45 -9.13 8.26
CA ASN A 262 25.74 -9.38 9.52
C ASN A 262 25.88 -10.83 10.04
N SER A 263 26.24 -11.81 9.23
CA SER A 263 26.30 -13.22 9.65
C SER A 263 27.38 -13.50 10.71
N THR A 264 28.28 -12.55 10.93
CA THR A 264 29.28 -12.62 12.01
C THR A 264 28.80 -12.02 13.34
N CYS A 265 27.65 -11.32 13.33
CA CYS A 265 27.05 -10.72 14.50
C CYS A 265 26.17 -11.72 15.26
N ARG A 266 25.79 -11.41 16.50
CA ARG A 266 24.79 -12.18 17.26
C ARG A 266 23.35 -11.78 16.94
N TYR A 267 23.18 -10.56 16.45
CA TYR A 267 21.89 -9.98 16.13
C TYR A 267 21.98 -9.23 14.80
N SER A 268 20.87 -9.25 14.08
CA SER A 268 20.63 -8.49 12.85
C SER A 268 19.17 -8.00 12.87
N GLY A 269 18.65 -7.54 11.75
CA GLY A 269 17.25 -7.18 11.57
C GLY A 269 17.06 -5.90 10.77
N PRO A 270 15.82 -5.56 10.40
CA PRO A 270 15.56 -4.40 9.57
C PRO A 270 15.45 -3.10 10.37
N THR A 271 15.82 -2.01 9.71
CA THR A 271 15.58 -0.63 10.16
C THR A 271 14.74 0.12 9.17
N ILE A 272 13.69 0.79 9.64
CA ILE A 272 12.99 1.81 8.87
C ILE A 272 13.44 3.18 9.36
N HIS A 273 13.82 4.04 8.43
CA HIS A 273 14.30 5.38 8.72
C HIS A 273 13.77 6.38 7.69
N PHE A 274 13.71 7.65 8.08
CA PHE A 274 13.49 8.72 7.11
C PHE A 274 14.72 8.88 6.22
N VAL A 275 14.52 9.17 4.95
CA VAL A 275 15.60 9.38 3.98
C VAL A 275 16.08 10.83 4.04
N ASP A 276 17.40 11.02 3.99
CA ASP A 276 18.05 12.31 3.81
C ASP A 276 18.92 12.29 2.53
N GLU A 277 19.81 13.27 2.37
CA GLU A 277 20.67 13.40 1.18
C GLU A 277 21.75 12.28 1.08
N ASN A 278 21.95 11.49 2.13
CA ASN A 278 22.96 10.43 2.19
C ASN A 278 22.32 9.03 2.39
N TYR A 279 23.07 7.98 2.07
CA TYR A 279 22.60 6.61 2.25
C TYR A 279 22.51 6.26 3.73
N ASP A 280 21.31 5.88 4.17
CA ASP A 280 21.04 5.23 5.46
C ASP A 280 21.48 6.00 6.71
N THR A 281 21.59 7.34 6.62
CA THR A 281 21.96 8.21 7.76
C THR A 281 20.79 8.93 8.40
N GLY A 282 19.62 8.93 7.75
CA GLY A 282 18.47 9.64 8.26
C GLY A 282 17.90 9.01 9.54
N ARG A 283 17.01 9.74 10.21
CA ARG A 283 16.54 9.37 11.56
C ARG A 283 15.79 8.03 11.53
N THR A 284 16.27 7.08 12.32
CA THR A 284 15.59 5.81 12.58
C THR A 284 14.20 6.05 13.16
N LEU A 285 13.21 5.37 12.59
CA LEU A 285 11.83 5.38 13.02
C LEU A 285 11.45 4.09 13.74
N ALA A 286 11.88 2.93 13.22
CA ALA A 286 11.58 1.65 13.83
C ALA A 286 12.63 0.59 13.49
N GLN A 287 12.83 -0.36 14.40
CA GLN A 287 13.71 -1.51 14.22
C GLN A 287 13.04 -2.79 14.73
N ARG A 288 13.47 -3.92 14.19
CA ARG A 288 13.18 -5.26 14.73
C ARG A 288 14.48 -6.04 14.83
N VAL A 289 14.70 -6.70 15.95
CA VAL A 289 15.91 -7.50 16.17
C VAL A 289 15.59 -8.96 15.82
N VAL A 290 16.48 -9.61 15.10
CA VAL A 290 16.49 -11.06 14.88
C VAL A 290 17.81 -11.66 15.34
N PRO A 291 17.80 -12.84 15.97
CA PRO A 291 19.03 -13.55 16.28
C PRO A 291 19.68 -14.09 15.00
N VAL A 292 21.01 -14.11 15.00
CA VAL A 292 21.81 -14.88 14.04
C VAL A 292 22.12 -16.23 14.69
N LEU A 293 21.62 -17.31 14.10
CA LEU A 293 21.78 -18.67 14.62
C LEU A 293 23.14 -19.23 14.23
N ALA A 294 23.63 -20.21 15.01
CA ALA A 294 24.97 -20.77 14.82
C ALA A 294 25.14 -21.51 13.49
N ASP A 295 24.04 -22.04 12.96
CA ASP A 295 23.93 -22.85 11.75
C ASP A 295 23.31 -22.10 10.57
N ASP A 296 23.10 -20.79 10.69
CA ASP A 296 22.55 -19.97 9.61
C ASP A 296 23.46 -19.98 8.38
N SER A 297 22.89 -20.29 7.21
CA SER A 297 23.40 -19.76 5.96
C SER A 297 23.10 -18.26 5.84
N VAL A 298 23.77 -17.58 4.91
CA VAL A 298 23.49 -16.15 4.64
C VAL A 298 22.04 -15.98 4.16
N GLU A 299 21.53 -16.96 3.43
CA GLU A 299 20.18 -17.03 2.90
C GLU A 299 19.15 -17.24 4.00
N ASP A 300 19.43 -18.07 5.01
CA ASP A 300 18.54 -18.28 6.17
C ASP A 300 18.40 -16.99 6.98
N LEU A 301 19.52 -16.31 7.24
CA LEU A 301 19.51 -15.01 7.90
C LEU A 301 18.74 -13.98 7.05
N ALA A 302 18.97 -13.95 5.74
CA ALA A 302 18.26 -13.04 4.83
C ALA A 302 16.75 -13.27 4.86
N ALA A 303 16.31 -14.54 4.83
CA ALA A 303 14.90 -14.91 4.89
C ALA A 303 14.26 -14.47 6.22
N ARG A 304 14.95 -14.67 7.35
CA ARG A 304 14.48 -14.25 8.67
C ARG A 304 14.36 -12.73 8.80
N VAL A 305 15.35 -11.99 8.29
CA VAL A 305 15.30 -10.52 8.25
C VAL A 305 14.15 -10.05 7.36
N LEU A 306 13.99 -10.64 6.18
CA LEU A 306 12.94 -10.28 5.21
C LEU A 306 11.53 -10.51 5.77
N GLU A 307 11.31 -11.56 6.56
CA GLU A 307 10.03 -11.77 7.25
C GLU A 307 9.70 -10.60 8.21
N GLN A 308 10.70 -10.13 8.95
CA GLN A 308 10.53 -8.96 9.82
C GLN A 308 10.39 -7.67 9.03
N GLU A 309 11.01 -7.55 7.85
CA GLU A 309 10.83 -6.41 6.97
C GLU A 309 9.36 -6.23 6.58
N HIS A 310 8.71 -7.30 6.11
CA HIS A 310 7.31 -7.25 5.69
C HIS A 310 6.40 -6.77 6.81
N LYS A 311 6.59 -7.31 8.03
CA LYS A 311 5.79 -6.94 9.21
C LYS A 311 6.05 -5.50 9.65
N LEU A 312 7.32 -5.13 9.80
CA LEU A 312 7.72 -3.81 10.28
C LEU A 312 7.30 -2.71 9.30
N TYR A 313 7.41 -2.95 7.99
CA TYR A 313 7.06 -1.95 6.99
C TYR A 313 5.56 -1.71 6.95
N VAL A 314 4.74 -2.75 7.02
CA VAL A 314 3.28 -2.61 7.12
C VAL A 314 2.87 -1.83 8.36
N GLU A 315 3.48 -2.11 9.52
CA GLU A 315 3.21 -1.40 10.78
C GLU A 315 3.54 0.10 10.69
N VAL A 316 4.72 0.43 10.15
CA VAL A 316 5.14 1.83 9.97
C VAL A 316 4.27 2.56 8.96
N VAL A 317 3.93 1.93 7.84
CA VAL A 317 3.07 2.55 6.82
C VAL A 317 1.66 2.78 7.36
N SER A 318 1.11 1.84 8.16
CA SER A 318 -0.14 2.09 8.89
C SER A 318 -0.01 3.31 9.81
N ALA A 319 1.09 3.45 10.56
CA ALA A 319 1.30 4.60 11.44
C ALA A 319 1.41 5.93 10.67
N LEU A 320 2.06 5.93 9.51
CA LEU A 320 2.13 7.09 8.61
C LEU A 320 0.73 7.45 8.08
N CYS A 321 -0.06 6.45 7.67
CA CYS A 321 -1.42 6.67 7.16
C CYS A 321 -2.40 7.17 8.22
N ASP A 322 -2.22 6.74 9.47
CA ASP A 322 -3.06 7.10 10.61
C ASP A 322 -2.59 8.39 11.33
N ASP A 323 -1.61 9.12 10.78
CA ASP A 323 -1.02 10.33 11.37
C ASP A 323 -0.48 10.10 12.81
N ARG A 324 0.11 8.92 13.06
CA ARG A 324 0.62 8.51 14.39
C ARG A 324 2.10 8.80 14.62
N ILE A 325 2.78 9.46 13.68
CA ILE A 325 4.19 9.82 13.84
C ILE A 325 4.31 11.12 14.63
N VAL A 326 5.01 11.07 15.77
CA VAL A 326 5.27 12.21 16.65
C VAL A 326 6.76 12.52 16.62
N TRP A 327 7.12 13.80 16.53
CA TRP A 327 8.51 14.22 16.58
C TRP A 327 8.83 14.81 17.95
N ARG A 328 9.90 14.33 18.58
CA ARG A 328 10.50 14.97 19.75
C ARG A 328 11.19 16.28 19.36
N GLU A 329 11.46 17.12 20.35
CA GLU A 329 12.16 18.40 20.17
C GLU A 329 13.57 18.22 19.58
N ASP A 330 14.25 17.12 19.93
CA ASP A 330 15.58 16.75 19.41
C ASP A 330 15.54 16.14 17.99
N GLY A 331 14.35 16.07 17.38
CA GLY A 331 14.16 15.55 16.03
C GLY A 331 14.13 14.03 15.92
N VAL A 332 14.00 13.29 17.03
CA VAL A 332 13.76 11.85 17.01
C VAL A 332 12.28 11.57 16.71
N PRO A 333 11.94 10.81 15.66
CA PRO A 333 10.57 10.41 15.39
C PRO A 333 10.17 9.21 16.24
N LEU A 334 8.91 9.17 16.65
CA LEU A 334 8.31 8.12 17.46
C LEU A 334 6.96 7.71 16.88
N ILE A 335 6.55 6.47 17.12
CA ILE A 335 5.23 5.96 16.73
C ILE A 335 4.32 5.96 17.94
N ARG A 336 3.22 6.72 17.87
CA ARG A 336 2.15 6.66 18.87
C ARG A 336 1.37 5.36 18.75
N SER A 337 1.21 4.66 19.87
CA SER A 337 0.43 3.42 19.94
C SER A 337 -1.02 3.65 19.53
N LYS A 338 -1.59 2.66 18.82
CA LYS A 338 -3.02 2.64 18.49
C LYS A 338 -3.90 2.31 19.70
N GLU A 339 -3.38 1.48 20.61
CA GLU A 339 -4.14 0.96 21.76
C GLU A 339 -4.06 1.89 22.98
N ASN A 340 -2.93 2.58 23.14
CA ASN A 340 -2.70 3.50 24.26
C ASN A 340 -2.01 4.77 23.76
N PRO A 341 -2.76 5.84 23.45
CA PRO A 341 -2.21 7.08 22.88
C PRO A 341 -1.09 7.76 23.70
N GLU A 342 -0.96 7.42 24.99
CA GLU A 342 0.11 7.91 25.87
C GLU A 342 1.44 7.15 25.68
N LYS A 343 1.42 5.99 25.00
CA LYS A 343 2.62 5.21 24.70
C LYS A 343 3.20 5.61 23.34
N LEU A 344 4.50 5.88 23.34
CA LEU A 344 5.33 6.15 22.17
C LEU A 344 6.40 5.06 22.04
N TYR A 345 6.67 4.61 20.82
CA TYR A 345 7.67 3.61 20.48
C TYR A 345 8.73 4.16 19.54
#